data_AF-A0A7S9D332-F1
#
_entry.id   AF-A0A7S9D332-F1
#
_cell.length_a   1.000
_cell.length_b   1.000
_cell.length_c   1.000
_cell.angle_alpha   90.00
_cell.angle_beta   90.00
_cell.angle_gamma   90.00
#
_symmetry.space_group_name_H-M   'P 1'
#
loop_
_entity.id
_entity.type
_entity.pdbx_description
1 polymer ?
#
loop_
_entity_poly.entity_id
_entity_poly.type
_entity_poly.pdbx_seq_one_letter_code
_entity_poly.pdbx_strand_id
1 'polypeptide(L)'
;MNASDKTIFRNFMLTVLVACSASCSTNAVLAEVSAFRKATAPISGGIGMAPRPADRTEGMTGSFAPPHKTPDGRACISVSPLVRPQIINPKIIDQIVIVGNNCGQTIKVEICYAGSTDCITVPLNAYQRVQRILGISPGSTTFRYEYRELY
;
A
#
# COMPACT_ATOMS: atom_id res chain seq x y z
N MET A 1 30.91 -39.51 -53.54
CA MET A 1 30.66 -38.64 -54.71
C MET A 1 29.67 -37.56 -54.29
N ASN A 2 30.17 -36.32 -54.24
CA ASN A 2 29.57 -34.98 -54.34
C ASN A 2 28.29 -34.66 -53.52
N ALA A 3 28.23 -33.67 -52.61
CA ALA A 3 28.70 -32.28 -52.50
C ALA A 3 27.51 -31.29 -52.57
N SER A 4 27.47 -30.40 -51.57
CA SER A 4 26.83 -29.08 -51.48
C SER A 4 25.30 -28.97 -51.64
N ASP A 5 24.57 -28.60 -50.59
CA ASP A 5 24.46 -27.28 -49.94
C ASP A 5 23.10 -26.68 -50.32
N LYS A 6 22.15 -26.75 -49.38
CA LYS A 6 20.77 -26.29 -49.52
C LYS A 6 20.50 -25.31 -48.40
N THR A 7 20.85 -24.06 -48.64
CA THR A 7 20.30 -22.97 -47.84
C THR A 7 20.25 -21.68 -48.65
N ILE A 8 19.04 -21.14 -48.76
CA ILE A 8 18.75 -19.71 -48.72
C ILE A 8 19.13 -18.95 -50.00
N PHE A 9 18.12 -18.56 -50.79
CA PHE A 9 17.72 -17.15 -50.92
C PHE A 9 16.69 -16.90 -52.04
N ARG A 10 15.75 -16.01 -51.71
CA ARG A 10 15.18 -14.94 -52.55
C ARG A 10 14.07 -15.25 -53.58
N ASN A 11 12.89 -14.79 -53.17
CA ASN A 11 12.11 -13.70 -53.80
C ASN A 11 11.61 -13.87 -55.24
N PHE A 12 10.29 -13.97 -55.40
CA PHE A 12 9.50 -13.18 -56.35
C PHE A 12 8.01 -13.26 -55.93
N MET A 13 7.48 -12.29 -55.18
CA MET A 13 6.77 -11.09 -55.66
C MET A 13 5.55 -11.45 -56.54
N LEU A 14 4.36 -11.53 -55.94
CA LEU A 14 3.11 -11.05 -56.55
C LEU A 14 1.99 -10.85 -55.50
N THR A 15 1.86 -9.59 -55.08
CA THR A 15 0.65 -8.81 -54.76
C THR A 15 -0.70 -9.50 -54.51
N VAL A 16 -1.24 -9.34 -53.29
CA VAL A 16 -2.67 -9.05 -53.05
C VAL A 16 -2.75 -7.87 -52.08
N LEU A 17 -3.36 -6.79 -52.55
CA LEU A 17 -3.69 -5.57 -51.81
C LEU A 17 -5.05 -5.75 -51.12
N VAL A 18 -5.23 -5.02 -50.01
CA VAL A 18 -6.45 -4.34 -49.53
C VAL A 18 -6.90 -4.66 -48.08
N ALA A 19 -6.87 -3.56 -47.30
CA ALA A 19 -7.73 -3.13 -46.18
C ALA A 19 -7.32 -3.36 -44.71
N CYS A 20 -7.04 -2.21 -44.07
CA CYS A 20 -7.53 -1.73 -42.78
C CYS A 20 -7.67 -2.73 -41.61
N SER A 21 -6.81 -2.59 -40.61
CA SER A 21 -7.16 -1.83 -39.41
C SER A 21 -5.96 -1.77 -38.47
N ALA A 22 -5.67 -0.56 -37.99
CA ALA A 22 -4.70 -0.32 -36.96
C ALA A 22 -5.15 -1.02 -35.67
N SER A 23 -4.56 -2.17 -35.35
CA SER A 23 -4.65 -2.75 -34.02
C SER A 23 -3.71 -1.98 -33.10
N CYS A 24 -4.14 -0.79 -32.69
CA CYS A 24 -3.56 -0.07 -31.56
C CYS A 24 -3.86 -0.93 -30.33
N SER A 25 -2.84 -1.62 -29.81
CA SER A 25 -2.89 -2.29 -28.51
C SER A 25 -3.10 -1.22 -27.45
N THR A 26 -4.37 -0.95 -27.16
CA THR A 26 -4.78 -0.15 -26.03
C THR A 26 -4.57 -1.01 -24.79
N ASN A 27 -3.45 -0.78 -24.10
CA ASN A 27 -3.38 -1.11 -22.69
C ASN A 27 -4.44 -0.25 -22.00
N ALA A 28 -5.63 -0.81 -21.81
CA ALA A 28 -6.62 -0.26 -20.92
C ALA A 28 -6.04 -0.35 -19.51
N VAL A 29 -5.33 0.70 -19.10
CA VAL A 29 -5.10 0.99 -17.69
C VAL A 29 -6.48 1.30 -17.12
N LEU A 30 -7.14 0.29 -16.57
CA LEU A 30 -8.28 0.51 -15.69
C LEU A 30 -7.73 1.21 -14.45
N ALA A 31 -7.84 2.54 -14.44
CA ALA A 31 -7.63 3.33 -13.25
C ALA A 31 -8.55 2.81 -12.14
N GLU A 32 -7.97 2.37 -11.02
CA GLU A 32 -8.68 1.92 -9.82
C GLU A 32 -9.36 3.11 -9.12
N VAL A 33 -10.38 3.70 -9.74
CA VAL A 33 -11.11 4.85 -9.16
C VAL A 33 -12.15 4.39 -8.11
N SER A 34 -12.34 3.08 -7.92
CA SER A 34 -13.36 2.54 -7.01
C SER A 34 -12.91 2.30 -5.56
N ALA A 35 -11.60 2.33 -5.26
CA ALA A 35 -11.11 1.98 -3.92
C ALA A 35 -11.17 3.14 -2.90
N PHE A 36 -11.18 4.39 -3.37
CA PHE A 36 -11.07 5.56 -2.51
C PHE A 36 -12.28 5.78 -1.58
N ARG A 37 -13.50 5.42 -2.00
CA ARG A 37 -14.71 5.59 -1.17
C ARG A 37 -14.85 4.61 -0.01
N LYS A 38 -13.95 3.62 0.11
CA LYS A 38 -13.99 2.60 1.18
C LYS A 38 -12.94 2.82 2.26
N ALA A 39 -12.18 3.92 2.21
CA ALA A 39 -11.15 4.17 3.20
C ALA A 39 -11.00 5.66 3.53
N THR A 40 -10.44 5.95 4.71
CA THR A 40 -10.02 7.31 5.06
C THR A 40 -8.76 7.71 4.30
N ALA A 41 -8.45 9.00 4.32
CA ALA A 41 -7.12 9.47 3.93
C ALA A 41 -6.04 8.76 4.77
N PRO A 42 -4.88 8.41 4.18
CA PRO A 42 -3.77 7.83 4.93
C PRO A 42 -3.21 8.84 5.94
N ILE A 43 -2.89 8.37 7.13
CA ILE A 43 -2.22 9.12 8.19
C ILE A 43 -0.83 8.52 8.37
N SER A 44 0.20 9.36 8.26
CA SER A 44 1.59 8.93 8.45
C SER A 44 2.01 8.99 9.92
N GLY A 45 2.84 8.03 10.34
CA GLY A 45 3.50 8.01 11.64
C GLY A 45 4.88 7.36 11.54
N GLY A 46 5.60 7.32 12.67
CA GLY A 46 6.92 6.71 12.72
C GLY A 46 7.71 7.09 13.97
N ILE A 47 8.87 6.46 14.12
CA ILE A 47 9.82 6.70 15.22
C ILE A 47 11.19 7.07 14.66
N GLY A 48 11.87 8.00 15.34
CA GLY A 48 13.26 8.38 15.04
C GLY A 48 13.45 9.11 13.71
N MET A 49 12.40 9.72 13.15
CA MET A 49 12.47 10.55 11.96
C MET A 49 11.69 11.85 12.16
N ALA A 50 12.11 12.93 11.51
CA ALA A 50 11.34 14.15 11.45
C ALA A 50 9.94 13.86 10.88
N PRO A 51 8.88 14.53 11.37
CA PRO A 51 7.55 14.42 10.77
C PRO A 51 7.65 14.62 9.26
N ARG A 52 7.01 13.76 8.46
CA ARG A 52 6.75 14.16 7.06
C ARG A 52 5.97 15.46 7.17
N PRO A 53 6.22 16.47 6.31
CA PRO A 53 5.16 17.43 6.02
C PRO A 53 3.90 16.61 5.74
N ALA A 54 2.80 16.90 6.44
CA ALA A 54 1.54 16.24 6.15
C ALA A 54 1.36 16.37 4.62
N ASP A 55 1.36 15.24 3.91
CA ASP A 55 1.02 15.27 2.50
C ASP A 55 -0.35 15.93 2.47
N ARG A 56 -0.42 17.12 1.88
CA ARG A 56 -1.64 17.91 1.82
C ARG A 56 -2.63 17.12 0.98
N THR A 57 -3.38 16.23 1.62
CA THR A 57 -4.70 15.79 1.16
C THR A 57 -5.72 16.93 1.24
N GLU A 58 -5.30 18.16 1.59
CA GLU A 58 -5.98 19.43 1.30
C GLU A 58 -6.13 19.59 -0.23
N GLY A 59 -7.04 18.82 -0.83
CA GLY A 59 -7.29 18.85 -2.27
C GLY A 59 -8.20 17.74 -2.80
N MET A 60 -8.39 16.64 -2.06
CA MET A 60 -9.31 15.55 -2.45
C MET A 60 -10.56 15.51 -1.57
N THR A 61 -11.21 16.67 -1.38
CA THR A 61 -12.52 16.75 -0.75
C THR A 61 -13.51 15.91 -1.60
N GLY A 62 -13.90 14.73 -1.11
CA GLY A 62 -14.85 13.82 -1.77
C GLY A 62 -14.30 12.48 -2.27
N SER A 63 -12.99 12.24 -2.19
CA SER A 63 -12.41 10.92 -2.54
C SER A 63 -12.46 9.93 -1.38
N PHE A 64 -12.17 10.39 -0.16
CA PHE A 64 -12.05 9.55 1.04
C PHE A 64 -13.27 9.61 1.95
N ALA A 65 -13.50 8.52 2.69
CA ALA A 65 -14.47 8.50 3.77
C ALA A 65 -13.96 9.32 4.98
N PRO A 66 -14.85 10.00 5.73
CA PRO A 66 -14.46 10.76 6.91
C PRO A 66 -14.15 9.82 8.08
N PRO A 67 -13.02 9.96 8.80
CA PRO A 67 -12.67 9.06 9.89
C PRO A 67 -13.70 9.07 11.01
N HIS A 68 -13.86 7.94 11.68
CA HIS A 68 -14.72 7.88 12.85
C HIS A 68 -14.16 8.77 13.97
N LYS A 69 -15.07 9.40 14.72
CA LYS A 69 -14.73 10.29 15.82
C LYS A 69 -15.50 9.94 17.09
N THR A 70 -14.89 10.23 18.22
CA THR A 70 -15.52 10.23 19.53
C THR A 70 -16.49 11.42 19.65
N PRO A 71 -17.42 11.43 20.64
CA PRO A 71 -18.36 12.54 20.85
C PRO A 71 -17.71 13.91 21.04
N ASP A 72 -16.49 13.94 21.58
CA ASP A 72 -15.66 15.14 21.74
C ASP A 72 -14.79 15.47 20.51
N GLY A 73 -15.00 14.78 19.39
CA GLY A 73 -14.42 15.09 18.10
C GLY A 73 -13.01 14.55 17.85
N ARG A 74 -12.44 13.76 18.77
CA ARG A 74 -11.14 13.09 18.57
C ARG A 74 -11.28 11.90 17.63
N ALA A 75 -10.23 11.56 16.89
CA ALA A 75 -10.24 10.39 16.03
C ALA A 75 -10.42 9.09 16.84
N CYS A 76 -11.15 8.13 16.26
CA CYS A 76 -11.39 6.85 16.92
C CYS A 76 -10.11 6.01 17.01
N ILE A 77 -9.32 6.04 15.95
CA ILE A 77 -8.12 5.25 15.79
C ILE A 77 -6.88 6.03 16.24
N SER A 78 -6.04 5.35 17.01
CA SER A 78 -4.70 5.81 17.37
C SER A 78 -3.70 4.71 17.01
N VAL A 79 -2.59 5.11 16.39
CA VAL A 79 -1.48 4.21 16.07
C VAL A 79 -0.20 4.80 16.64
N SER A 80 0.52 4.03 17.45
CA SER A 80 1.78 4.44 18.05
C SER A 80 2.89 3.44 17.68
N PRO A 81 4.07 3.91 17.24
CA PRO A 81 5.19 3.03 16.97
C PRO A 81 5.85 2.54 18.27
N LEU A 82 6.38 1.34 18.22
CA LEU A 82 7.26 0.75 19.23
C LEU A 82 8.35 -0.04 18.49
N VAL A 83 9.56 -0.04 19.03
CA VAL A 83 10.63 -0.94 18.58
C VAL A 83 11.08 -1.80 19.75
N ARG A 84 11.37 -3.07 19.49
CA ARG A 84 11.79 -4.01 20.53
C ARG A 84 12.85 -4.98 20.00
N PRO A 85 14.05 -5.04 20.61
CA PRO A 85 15.02 -6.09 20.31
C PRO A 85 14.45 -7.48 20.63
N GLN A 86 14.72 -8.46 19.78
CA GLN A 86 14.35 -9.85 20.06
C GLN A 86 15.24 -10.46 21.14
N ILE A 87 14.67 -11.38 21.94
CA ILE A 87 15.38 -12.03 23.04
C ILE A 87 16.53 -12.92 22.52
N ILE A 88 16.29 -13.64 21.42
CA ILE A 88 17.28 -14.59 20.84
C ILE A 88 18.43 -13.82 20.17
N ASN A 89 18.13 -12.71 19.51
CA ASN A 89 19.13 -11.89 18.85
C ASN A 89 18.78 -10.40 18.98
N PRO A 90 19.41 -9.65 19.90
CA PRO A 90 19.10 -8.25 20.12
C PRO A 90 19.51 -7.35 18.93
N LYS A 91 20.28 -7.87 17.96
CA LYS A 91 20.54 -7.16 16.70
C LYS A 91 19.34 -7.19 15.76
N ILE A 92 18.33 -8.03 16.03
CA ILE A 92 17.09 -8.07 15.28
C ILE A 92 16.04 -7.27 16.07
N ILE A 93 15.48 -6.25 15.42
CA ILE A 93 14.52 -5.33 16.02
C ILE A 93 13.15 -5.58 15.41
N ASP A 94 12.17 -5.94 16.25
CA ASP A 94 10.76 -5.93 15.90
C ASP A 94 10.28 -4.48 15.75
N GLN A 95 9.68 -4.17 14.62
CA GLN A 95 9.01 -2.89 14.35
C GLN A 95 7.52 -3.09 14.56
N ILE A 96 7.01 -2.47 15.62
CA ILE A 96 5.71 -2.77 16.19
C ILE A 96 4.82 -1.53 16.09
N VAL A 97 3.56 -1.75 15.73
CA VAL A 97 2.50 -0.75 15.86
C VAL A 97 1.53 -1.15 16.97
N ILE A 98 1.27 -0.21 17.86
CA ILE A 98 0.22 -0.33 18.87
C ILE A 98 -1.00 0.41 18.34
N VAL A 99 -2.05 -0.34 18.05
CA VAL A 99 -3.26 0.14 17.40
C VAL A 99 -4.38 0.16 18.43
N GLY A 100 -5.01 1.30 18.63
CA GLY A 100 -6.10 1.49 19.59
C GLY A 100 -7.34 2.04 18.91
N ASN A 101 -8.49 1.49 19.27
CA ASN A 101 -9.81 2.02 18.99
C ASN A 101 -10.39 2.54 20.31
N ASN A 102 -10.73 3.83 20.40
CA ASN A 102 -11.34 4.43 21.59
C ASN A 102 -12.87 4.61 21.44
N CYS A 103 -13.45 4.08 20.36
CA CYS A 103 -14.87 4.18 20.07
C CYS A 103 -15.61 2.88 20.40
N GLY A 104 -16.93 3.00 20.58
CA GLY A 104 -17.82 1.89 20.97
C GLY A 104 -18.22 0.93 19.85
N GLN A 105 -17.57 1.01 18.70
CA GLN A 105 -17.89 0.21 17.51
C GLN A 105 -16.63 -0.44 16.94
N THR A 106 -16.81 -1.53 16.20
CA THR A 106 -15.70 -2.23 15.53
C THR A 106 -15.23 -1.45 14.30
N ILE A 107 -13.91 -1.27 14.18
CA ILE A 107 -13.27 -0.57 13.05
C ILE A 107 -12.13 -1.43 12.51
N LYS A 108 -11.99 -1.50 11.18
CA LYS A 108 -10.85 -2.14 10.52
C LYS A 108 -9.83 -1.08 10.12
N VAL A 109 -8.56 -1.35 10.37
CA VAL A 109 -7.46 -0.43 10.05
C VAL A 109 -6.46 -1.16 9.16
N GLU A 110 -6.13 -0.56 8.02
CA GLU A 110 -5.00 -0.99 7.20
C GLU A 110 -3.76 -0.20 7.58
N ILE A 111 -2.62 -0.86 7.76
CA ILE A 111 -1.35 -0.24 8.13
C ILE A 111 -0.25 -0.79 7.23
N CYS A 112 0.48 0.09 6.57
CA CYS A 112 1.56 -0.24 5.65
C CYS A 112 2.85 0.44 6.09
N TYR A 113 4.00 -0.09 5.65
CA TYR A 113 5.21 0.74 5.61
C TYR A 113 4.95 1.98 4.74
N ALA A 114 5.51 3.13 5.12
CA ALA A 114 5.30 4.36 4.37
C ALA A 114 5.79 4.19 2.91
N GLY A 115 4.93 4.51 1.94
CA GLY A 115 5.21 4.31 0.52
C GLY A 115 5.19 2.86 0.02
N SER A 116 4.79 1.90 0.86
CA SER A 116 4.63 0.49 0.49
C SER A 116 3.16 0.14 0.26
N THR A 117 2.92 -0.88 -0.56
CA THR A 117 1.62 -1.56 -0.72
C THR A 117 1.52 -2.84 0.11
N ASP A 118 2.58 -3.21 0.82
CA ASP A 118 2.58 -4.32 1.78
C ASP A 118 2.00 -3.84 3.11
N CYS A 119 0.79 -4.32 3.41
CA CYS A 119 -0.05 -3.81 4.47
C CYS A 119 -0.63 -4.95 5.31
N ILE A 120 -0.79 -4.67 6.61
CA ILE A 120 -1.57 -5.52 7.51
C ILE A 120 -2.95 -4.92 7.73
N THR A 121 -3.98 -5.77 7.79
CA THR A 121 -5.33 -5.37 8.22
C THR A 121 -5.56 -5.78 9.67
N VAL A 122 -5.92 -4.82 10.51
CA VAL A 122 -6.14 -5.01 11.94
C VAL A 122 -7.61 -4.74 12.26
N PRO A 123 -8.42 -5.78 12.52
CA PRO A 123 -9.75 -5.59 13.08
C PRO A 123 -9.63 -5.19 14.56
N LEU A 124 -10.29 -4.11 14.96
CA LEU A 124 -10.37 -3.64 16.33
C LEU A 124 -11.83 -3.64 16.77
N ASN A 125 -12.14 -4.40 17.80
CA ASN A 125 -13.40 -4.31 18.51
C ASN A 125 -13.52 -2.96 19.24
N ALA A 126 -14.70 -2.68 19.78
CA ALA A 126 -14.97 -1.51 20.61
C ALA A 126 -13.94 -1.41 21.76
N TYR A 127 -13.37 -0.21 21.95
CA TYR A 127 -12.39 0.10 23.01
C TYR A 127 -11.14 -0.80 23.04
N GLN A 128 -10.82 -1.50 21.94
CA GLN A 128 -9.73 -2.46 21.90
C GLN A 128 -8.38 -1.78 21.61
N ARG A 129 -7.33 -2.28 22.26
CA ARG A 129 -5.92 -1.94 21.95
C ARG A 129 -5.13 -3.21 21.69
N VAL A 130 -4.42 -3.27 20.57
CA VAL A 130 -3.63 -4.44 20.17
C VAL A 130 -2.24 -4.05 19.70
N GLN A 131 -1.31 -4.98 19.83
CA GLN A 131 0.04 -4.86 19.31
C GLN A 131 0.18 -5.73 18.05
N ARG A 132 0.78 -5.18 16.99
CA ARG A 132 1.10 -5.92 15.76
C ARG A 132 2.53 -5.63 15.32
N ILE A 133 3.20 -6.66 14.82
CA ILE A 133 4.50 -6.50 14.19
C ILE A 133 4.22 -6.08 12.75
N LEU A 134 4.71 -4.92 12.36
CA LEU A 134 4.65 -4.43 10.98
C LEU A 134 5.82 -5.01 10.17
N GLY A 135 6.97 -5.24 10.82
CA GLY A 135 8.07 -6.00 10.24
C GLY A 135 9.24 -6.12 11.19
N ILE A 136 10.35 -6.63 10.66
CA ILE A 136 11.55 -6.98 11.42
C ILE A 136 12.75 -6.43 10.66
N SER A 137 13.68 -5.79 11.38
CA SER A 137 14.84 -5.15 10.76
C SER A 137 16.14 -5.45 11.51
N PRO A 138 17.29 -5.53 10.82
CA PRO A 138 18.59 -5.65 11.46
C PRO A 138 19.02 -4.29 12.03
N GLY A 139 18.95 -4.14 13.35
CA GLY A 139 19.48 -2.99 14.10
C GLY A 139 18.76 -1.67 13.92
N SER A 140 17.75 -1.56 13.04
CA SER A 140 17.02 -0.29 12.86
C SER A 140 15.99 -0.08 13.95
N THR A 141 16.17 0.99 14.72
CA THR A 141 15.19 1.49 15.68
C THR A 141 14.27 2.55 15.07
N THR A 142 14.37 2.80 13.77
CA THR A 142 13.58 3.80 13.05
C THR A 142 12.75 3.12 11.97
N PHE A 143 11.48 3.54 11.85
CA PHE A 143 10.61 3.14 10.77
C PHE A 143 9.44 4.11 10.64
N ARG A 144 8.80 4.09 9.47
CA ARG A 144 7.65 4.92 9.13
C ARG A 144 6.52 4.03 8.65
N TYR A 145 5.30 4.43 8.96
CA TYR A 145 4.10 3.74 8.52
C TYR A 145 3.05 4.74 8.07
N GLU A 146 2.12 4.24 7.28
CA GLU A 146 0.88 4.93 6.91
C GLU A 146 -0.28 4.02 7.31
N TYR A 147 -1.37 4.62 7.79
CA TYR A 147 -2.57 3.86 8.13
C TYR A 147 -3.84 4.57 7.70
N ARG A 148 -4.90 3.80 7.45
CA ARG A 148 -6.24 4.29 7.13
C ARG A 148 -7.31 3.38 7.71
N GLU A 149 -8.47 3.95 8.03
CA GLU A 149 -9.64 3.14 8.37
C GLU A 149 -10.25 2.57 7.08
N LEU A 150 -10.78 1.36 7.16
CA LEU A 150 -11.51 0.68 6.09
C LEU A 150 -13.00 0.59 6.44
N TYR A 151 -13.86 0.84 5.45
CA TYR A 151 -15.33 0.80 5.52
C TYR A 151 -15.89 -0.45 4.85
#